data_AF-A0A845YRI1-F1
#
_entry.id   AF-A0A845YRI1-F1
#
_cell.length_a   1.000
_cell.length_b   1.000
_cell.length_c   1.000
_cell.angle_alpha   90.00
_cell.angle_beta   90.00
_cell.angle_gamma   90.00
#
_symmetry.space_group_name_H-M   'P 1'
#
loop_
_entity.id
_entity.type
_entity.pdbx_description
1 polymer ?
#
loop_
_entity_poly.entity_id
_entity_poly.type
_entity_poly.pdbx_seq_one_letter_code
_entity_poly.pdbx_strand_id
1 'polypeptide(L)'
;MDISVTRSLESRTFVNSLKAALLVALMALAFVLFHSPAYADNCSEGERASIPPCAAVAQSQVVDGKTEIKVSGDANLENEAKAGIEVDNTSSDYQYQASVVSHCSQPFTVKFDLAWASDKTTTIEPSGSTELHTSHRIQQVSCCVNDGGCSQQ
;
A
#
# COMPACT_ATOMS: atom_id res chain seq x y z
N MET A 1 45.27 -61.75 -2.89
CA MET A 1 44.57 -60.63 -3.53
C MET A 1 43.53 -60.17 -2.54
N ASP A 2 43.86 -59.14 -1.76
CA ASP A 2 42.94 -58.54 -0.78
C ASP A 2 42.95 -57.04 -1.01
N ILE A 3 41.87 -56.53 -1.59
CA ILE A 3 41.58 -55.09 -1.63
C ILE A 3 40.13 -54.97 -1.18
N SER A 4 39.94 -54.61 0.07
CA SER A 4 38.64 -54.16 0.58
C SER A 4 38.87 -53.26 1.78
N VAL A 5 37.99 -52.26 1.89
CA VAL A 5 37.77 -51.40 3.06
C VAL A 5 38.58 -50.10 3.13
N THR A 6 38.25 -49.14 2.26
CA THR A 6 38.50 -47.70 2.46
C THR A 6 37.39 -46.82 1.87
N ARG A 7 36.11 -47.09 2.18
CA ARG A 7 34.96 -46.23 1.76
C ARG A 7 33.87 -46.05 2.84
N SER A 8 34.24 -45.85 4.10
CA SER A 8 33.23 -45.72 5.20
C SER A 8 33.31 -44.42 6.01
N LEU A 9 34.39 -43.63 5.89
CA LEU A 9 34.60 -42.44 6.73
C LEU A 9 34.20 -41.10 6.07
N GLU A 10 34.13 -41.00 4.73
CA GLU A 10 33.74 -39.75 4.04
C GLU A 10 32.23 -39.46 4.08
N SER A 11 31.40 -40.45 4.39
CA SER A 11 29.93 -40.31 4.38
C SER A 11 29.42 -39.44 5.54
N ARG A 12 30.07 -39.50 6.70
CA ARG A 12 29.56 -38.84 7.93
C ARG A 12 29.84 -37.33 7.95
N THR A 13 30.98 -36.90 7.43
CA THR A 13 31.31 -35.47 7.30
C THR A 13 30.44 -34.79 6.25
N PHE A 14 30.19 -35.45 5.13
CA PHE A 14 29.34 -34.91 4.06
C PHE A 14 27.90 -34.66 4.52
N VAL A 15 27.29 -35.60 5.27
CA VAL A 15 25.91 -35.44 5.78
C VAL A 15 25.81 -34.30 6.80
N ASN A 16 26.82 -34.10 7.64
CA ASN A 16 26.82 -33.02 8.62
C ASN A 16 26.97 -31.63 7.96
N SER A 17 27.79 -31.51 6.92
CA SER A 17 27.91 -30.27 6.13
C SER A 17 26.62 -29.92 5.38
N LEU A 18 25.91 -30.92 4.85
CA LEU A 18 24.63 -30.71 4.15
C LEU A 18 23.54 -30.20 5.09
N LYS A 19 23.47 -30.74 6.32
CA LYS A 19 22.51 -30.28 7.34
C LYS A 19 22.76 -28.84 7.77
N ALA A 20 24.04 -28.46 7.95
CA ALA A 20 24.40 -27.09 8.30
C ALA A 20 24.03 -26.10 7.19
N ALA A 21 24.30 -26.44 5.93
CA ALA A 21 23.94 -25.61 4.78
C ALA A 21 22.41 -25.42 4.66
N LEU A 22 21.64 -26.48 4.89
CA LEU A 22 20.17 -26.42 4.87
C LEU A 22 19.63 -25.50 5.97
N LEU A 23 20.19 -25.58 7.19
CA LEU A 23 19.81 -24.71 8.31
C LEU A 23 20.10 -23.24 8.01
N VAL A 24 21.26 -22.93 7.43
CA VAL A 24 21.62 -21.56 7.06
C VAL A 24 20.69 -21.03 5.95
N ALA A 25 20.38 -21.86 4.95
CA ALA A 25 19.45 -21.49 3.89
C ALA A 25 18.03 -21.23 4.42
N LEU A 26 17.53 -22.05 5.34
CA LEU A 26 16.22 -21.86 5.99
C LEU A 26 16.18 -20.59 6.85
N MET A 27 17.26 -20.29 7.59
CA MET A 27 17.37 -19.06 8.38
C MET A 27 17.41 -17.81 7.50
N ALA A 28 18.13 -17.86 6.36
CA ALA A 28 18.14 -16.77 5.39
C ALA A 28 16.76 -16.56 4.74
N LEU A 29 16.05 -17.64 4.40
CA LEU A 29 14.70 -17.57 3.85
C LEU A 29 13.71 -16.97 4.87
N ALA A 30 13.79 -17.39 6.13
CA ALA A 30 12.99 -16.81 7.20
C ALA A 30 13.29 -15.32 7.38
N PHE A 31 14.57 -14.92 7.37
CA PHE A 31 14.96 -13.52 7.51
C PHE A 31 14.37 -12.63 6.40
N VAL A 32 14.37 -13.10 5.15
CA VAL A 32 13.75 -12.37 4.01
C VAL A 32 12.24 -12.25 4.19
N LEU A 33 11.56 -13.28 4.70
CA LEU A 33 10.11 -13.26 4.89
C LEU A 33 9.68 -12.37 6.08
N PHE A 34 10.48 -12.30 7.15
CA PHE A 34 10.17 -11.52 8.35
C PHE A 34 10.65 -10.06 8.31
N HIS A 35 11.50 -9.68 7.33
CA HIS A 35 11.90 -8.27 7.11
C HIS A 35 11.07 -7.57 6.04
N SER A 36 9.92 -8.13 5.66
CA SER A 36 8.87 -7.31 5.07
C SER A 36 8.63 -6.16 6.03
N PRO A 37 8.87 -4.88 5.66
CA PRO A 37 8.50 -3.79 6.55
C PRO A 37 7.04 -4.02 6.87
N ALA A 38 6.73 -4.33 8.13
CA ALA A 38 5.37 -4.28 8.57
C ALA A 38 4.91 -2.90 8.13
N TYR A 39 3.91 -2.85 7.24
CA TYR A 39 3.22 -1.63 6.88
C TYR A 39 2.53 -1.18 8.16
N ALA A 40 3.34 -0.62 9.06
CA ALA A 40 2.90 0.06 10.23
C ALA A 40 2.00 1.16 9.68
N ASP A 41 0.85 1.27 10.31
CA ASP A 41 0.00 2.41 10.12
C ASP A 41 0.81 3.66 10.49
N ASN A 42 1.52 4.25 9.52
CA ASN A 42 2.48 5.32 9.74
C ASN A 42 1.78 6.65 10.10
N CYS A 43 0.48 6.61 10.31
CA CYS A 43 -0.38 7.77 10.43
C CYS A 43 -1.58 7.41 11.30
N SER A 44 -1.32 7.39 12.60
CA SER A 44 -2.32 7.16 13.64
C SER A 44 -3.41 8.23 13.59
N GLU A 45 -4.58 8.01 14.20
CA GLU A 45 -5.71 8.97 14.16
C GLU A 45 -5.31 10.40 14.58
N GLY A 46 -4.37 10.55 15.53
CA GLY A 46 -3.88 11.86 15.98
C GLY A 46 -2.90 12.55 15.02
N GLU A 47 -2.43 11.85 14.01
CA GLU A 47 -1.45 12.33 13.01
C GLU A 47 -2.12 12.61 11.65
N ARG A 48 -3.46 12.56 11.61
CA ARG A 48 -4.26 12.89 10.45
C ARG A 48 -4.46 14.39 10.36
N ALA A 49 -4.25 14.93 9.18
CA ALA A 49 -4.55 16.30 8.81
C ALA A 49 -5.50 16.34 7.60
N SER A 50 -6.11 17.50 7.40
CA SER A 50 -6.84 17.82 6.19
C SER A 50 -5.93 17.73 4.97
N ILE A 51 -6.51 17.33 3.83
CA ILE A 51 -5.82 17.36 2.54
C ILE A 51 -5.41 18.82 2.25
N PRO A 52 -4.16 19.07 1.80
CA PRO A 52 -3.71 20.42 1.53
C PRO A 52 -4.55 21.06 0.42
N PRO A 53 -4.75 22.39 0.45
CA PRO A 53 -5.62 23.08 -0.50
C PRO A 53 -5.12 23.02 -1.96
N CYS A 54 -3.84 22.69 -2.17
CA CYS A 54 -3.26 22.43 -3.49
C CYS A 54 -3.55 21.03 -4.04
N ALA A 55 -4.36 20.23 -3.34
CA ALA A 55 -4.79 18.93 -3.79
C ALA A 55 -6.31 18.81 -3.74
N ALA A 56 -6.85 17.87 -4.53
CA ALA A 56 -8.25 17.51 -4.50
C ALA A 56 -8.42 15.99 -4.45
N VAL A 57 -9.51 15.57 -3.83
CA VAL A 57 -9.92 14.19 -3.70
C VAL A 57 -11.30 14.02 -4.30
N ALA A 58 -11.47 13.03 -5.18
CA ALA A 58 -12.75 12.52 -5.60
C ALA A 58 -12.92 11.09 -5.06
N GLN A 59 -14.10 10.77 -4.57
CA GLN A 59 -14.48 9.43 -4.10
C GLN A 59 -15.77 9.03 -4.79
N SER A 60 -15.84 7.84 -5.35
CA SER A 60 -17.06 7.28 -5.91
C SER A 60 -17.53 6.07 -5.13
N GLN A 61 -18.85 5.98 -4.97
CA GLN A 61 -19.54 4.84 -4.40
C GLN A 61 -20.78 4.51 -5.25
N VAL A 62 -21.07 3.23 -5.44
CA VAL A 62 -22.33 2.81 -6.08
C VAL A 62 -23.39 2.61 -4.99
N VAL A 63 -24.44 3.43 -5.00
CA VAL A 63 -25.57 3.37 -4.06
C VAL A 63 -26.85 3.17 -4.88
N ASP A 64 -27.59 2.09 -4.61
CA ASP A 64 -28.84 1.74 -5.31
C ASP A 64 -28.71 1.72 -6.85
N GLY A 65 -27.57 1.25 -7.36
CA GLY A 65 -27.27 1.21 -8.80
C GLY A 65 -26.97 2.57 -9.43
N LYS A 66 -26.78 3.62 -8.62
CA LYS A 66 -26.31 4.94 -9.06
C LYS A 66 -24.92 5.22 -8.51
N THR A 67 -24.05 5.76 -9.34
CA THR A 67 -22.73 6.21 -8.90
C THR A 67 -22.85 7.60 -8.28
N GLU A 68 -22.55 7.70 -7.00
CA GLU A 68 -22.40 8.97 -6.30
C GLU A 68 -20.91 9.32 -6.24
N ILE A 69 -20.57 10.53 -6.69
CA ILE A 69 -19.20 11.06 -6.62
C ILE A 69 -19.17 12.21 -5.61
N LYS A 70 -18.39 12.05 -4.54
CA LYS A 70 -18.11 13.08 -3.54
C LYS A 70 -16.75 13.66 -3.82
N VAL A 71 -16.64 14.99 -3.82
CA VAL A 71 -15.38 15.67 -4.12
C VAL A 71 -15.09 16.70 -3.04
N SER A 72 -13.80 16.88 -2.76
CA SER A 72 -13.29 17.80 -1.76
C SER A 72 -11.96 18.37 -2.24
N GLY A 73 -11.81 19.69 -2.27
CA GLY A 73 -10.57 20.37 -2.64
C GLY A 73 -10.80 21.70 -3.36
N ASP A 74 -9.78 22.18 -4.07
CA ASP A 74 -9.90 23.35 -4.95
C ASP A 74 -10.79 23.03 -6.17
N ALA A 75 -11.75 23.91 -6.47
CA ALA A 75 -12.75 23.72 -7.53
C ALA A 75 -12.17 23.43 -8.92
N ASN A 76 -10.97 23.93 -9.24
CA ASN A 76 -10.32 23.64 -10.52
C ASN A 76 -9.78 22.20 -10.55
N LEU A 77 -9.23 21.75 -9.42
CA LEU A 77 -8.70 20.40 -9.24
C LEU A 77 -9.79 19.35 -9.07
N GLU A 78 -10.99 19.74 -8.62
CA GLU A 78 -12.12 18.83 -8.48
C GLU A 78 -12.50 18.15 -9.80
N ASN A 79 -12.43 18.86 -10.92
CA ASN A 79 -12.73 18.28 -12.23
C ASN A 79 -11.67 17.28 -12.68
N GLU A 80 -10.39 17.54 -12.36
CA GLU A 80 -9.29 16.62 -12.64
C GLU A 80 -9.40 15.35 -11.78
N ALA A 81 -9.68 15.49 -10.49
CA ALA A 81 -9.89 14.35 -9.60
C ALA A 81 -11.11 13.52 -10.02
N LYS A 82 -12.19 14.15 -10.49
CA LYS A 82 -13.34 13.44 -11.07
C LYS A 82 -12.99 12.67 -12.35
N ALA A 83 -12.08 13.19 -13.17
CA ALA A 83 -11.70 12.55 -14.43
C ALA A 83 -10.95 11.22 -14.22
N GLY A 84 -10.26 11.05 -13.09
CA GLY A 84 -9.65 9.78 -12.70
C GLY A 84 -10.64 8.74 -12.16
N ILE A 85 -11.92 9.08 -12.02
CA ILE A 85 -12.96 8.14 -11.62
C ILE A 85 -13.55 7.50 -12.89
N GLU A 86 -13.06 6.33 -13.26
CA GLU A 86 -13.66 5.51 -14.31
C GLU A 86 -14.84 4.73 -13.73
N VAL A 87 -16.06 5.19 -14.04
CA VAL A 87 -17.29 4.48 -13.66
C VAL A 87 -17.46 3.26 -14.56
N ASP A 88 -16.72 2.20 -14.26
CA ASP A 88 -16.92 0.91 -14.92
C ASP A 88 -18.04 0.13 -14.23
N ASN A 89 -19.26 0.28 -14.75
CA ASN A 89 -20.42 -0.47 -14.30
C ASN A 89 -20.36 -1.98 -14.64
N THR A 90 -19.30 -2.45 -15.32
CA THR A 90 -19.18 -3.86 -15.73
C THR A 90 -18.33 -4.71 -14.81
N SER A 91 -17.50 -4.10 -13.94
CA SER A 91 -16.67 -4.83 -12.99
C SER A 91 -17.36 -4.93 -11.62
N SER A 92 -17.84 -6.14 -11.28
CA SER A 92 -18.45 -6.43 -9.98
C SER A 92 -17.46 -6.40 -8.80
N ASP A 93 -16.16 -6.33 -9.10
CA ASP A 93 -15.11 -6.61 -8.12
C ASP A 93 -14.73 -5.38 -7.28
N TYR A 94 -15.03 -4.17 -7.77
CA TYR A 94 -14.74 -2.92 -7.07
C TYR A 94 -15.99 -2.05 -6.97
N GLN A 95 -16.42 -1.75 -5.74
CA GLN A 95 -17.60 -0.93 -5.48
C GLN A 95 -17.26 0.51 -5.08
N TYR A 96 -15.97 0.77 -4.81
CA TYR A 96 -15.49 2.06 -4.34
C TYR A 96 -14.19 2.43 -5.05
N GLN A 97 -14.09 3.69 -5.43
CA GLN A 97 -12.88 4.26 -6.01
C GLN A 97 -12.58 5.60 -5.33
N ALA A 98 -11.31 5.94 -5.21
CA ALA A 98 -10.88 7.29 -4.90
C ALA A 98 -9.73 7.71 -5.82
N SER A 99 -9.74 8.97 -6.22
CA SER A 99 -8.68 9.62 -6.97
C SER A 99 -8.22 10.85 -6.20
N VAL A 100 -6.91 11.00 -6.07
CA VAL A 100 -6.29 12.19 -5.48
C VAL A 100 -5.35 12.80 -6.50
N VAL A 101 -5.55 14.09 -6.77
CA VAL A 101 -4.70 14.89 -7.66
C VAL A 101 -4.04 15.99 -6.84
N SER A 102 -2.74 16.17 -7.05
CA SER A 102 -1.92 17.17 -6.36
C SER A 102 -1.36 18.15 -7.37
N HIS A 103 -1.49 19.45 -7.11
CA HIS A 103 -0.68 20.51 -7.73
C HIS A 103 0.27 21.12 -6.68
N CYS A 104 0.53 20.40 -5.59
CA CYS A 104 1.43 20.84 -4.54
C CYS A 104 2.89 20.83 -5.02
N SER A 105 3.71 21.75 -4.50
CA SER A 105 5.14 21.86 -4.82
C SER A 105 6.03 20.88 -4.06
N GLN A 106 5.49 20.28 -3.00
CA GLN A 106 6.15 19.26 -2.18
C GLN A 106 5.33 17.97 -2.21
N PRO A 107 5.98 16.80 -2.11
CA PRO A 107 5.26 15.55 -1.97
C PRO A 107 4.54 15.52 -0.61
N PHE A 108 3.45 14.75 -0.54
CA PHE A 108 2.75 14.47 0.71
C PHE A 108 2.17 13.05 0.71
N THR A 109 2.01 12.46 1.89
CA THR A 109 1.41 11.14 2.02
C THR A 109 -0.07 11.24 2.35
N VAL A 110 -0.89 10.50 1.61
CA VAL A 110 -2.32 10.32 1.90
C VAL A 110 -2.58 8.95 2.48
N LYS A 111 -3.58 8.89 3.36
CA LYS A 111 -4.14 7.68 3.94
C LYS A 111 -5.60 7.54 3.54
N PHE A 112 -5.96 6.35 3.09
CA PHE A 112 -7.33 5.91 2.78
C PHE A 112 -7.80 5.00 3.91
N ASP A 113 -8.76 5.49 4.70
CA ASP A 113 -9.37 4.73 5.78
C ASP A 113 -10.43 3.79 5.21
N LEU A 114 -10.23 2.48 5.35
CA LEU A 114 -11.09 1.47 4.74
C LEU A 114 -11.95 0.76 5.79
N ALA A 115 -13.26 0.71 5.54
CA ALA A 115 -14.18 0.01 6.42
C ALA A 115 -13.90 -1.50 6.41
N TRP A 116 -13.61 -2.05 7.60
CA TRP A 116 -13.38 -3.49 7.82
C TRP A 116 -12.20 -4.07 7.02
N ALA A 117 -11.22 -3.23 6.66
CA ALA A 117 -9.99 -3.63 6.01
C ALA A 117 -8.80 -2.84 6.57
N SER A 118 -7.59 -3.23 6.19
CA SER A 118 -6.40 -2.45 6.49
C SER A 118 -6.37 -1.20 5.63
N ASP A 119 -6.09 -0.06 6.27
CA ASP A 119 -5.92 1.22 5.60
C ASP A 119 -4.81 1.16 4.54
N LYS A 120 -4.88 2.08 3.57
CA LYS A 120 -3.86 2.21 2.53
C LYS A 120 -3.21 3.56 2.62
N THR A 121 -1.89 3.60 2.48
CA THR A 121 -1.11 4.84 2.42
C THR A 121 -0.33 4.91 1.12
N THR A 122 -0.22 6.11 0.56
CA THR A 122 0.61 6.35 -0.64
C THR A 122 1.14 7.77 -0.63
N THR A 123 2.36 7.95 -1.12
CA THR A 123 2.98 9.27 -1.28
C THR A 123 2.66 9.80 -2.67
N ILE A 124 2.15 11.03 -2.73
CA ILE A 124 1.82 11.72 -3.97
C ILE A 124 2.96 12.70 -4.26
N GLU A 125 3.61 12.49 -5.41
CA GLU A 125 4.65 13.38 -5.90
C GLU A 125 4.09 14.77 -6.31
N PRO A 126 4.92 15.81 -6.40
CA PRO A 126 4.50 17.12 -6.90
C PRO A 126 3.86 17.03 -8.29
N SER A 127 2.71 17.68 -8.49
CA SER A 127 1.93 17.61 -9.75
C SER A 127 1.47 16.18 -10.12
N GLY A 128 1.51 15.24 -9.17
CA GLY A 128 1.16 13.84 -9.37
C GLY A 128 -0.32 13.53 -9.08
N SER A 129 -0.69 12.29 -9.36
CA SER A 129 -2.01 11.75 -9.00
C SER A 129 -1.88 10.29 -8.58
N THR A 130 -2.89 9.82 -7.86
CA THR A 130 -3.00 8.42 -7.46
C THR A 130 -4.46 7.99 -7.41
N GLU A 131 -4.71 6.71 -7.67
CA GLU A 131 -6.02 6.11 -7.70
C GLU A 131 -6.04 4.85 -6.83
N LEU A 132 -7.12 4.68 -6.08
CA LEU A 132 -7.39 3.49 -5.28
C LEU A 132 -8.68 2.84 -5.75
N HIS A 133 -8.59 1.58 -6.18
CA HIS A 133 -9.73 0.72 -6.48
C HIS A 133 -9.88 -0.30 -5.36
N THR A 134 -11.07 -0.41 -4.77
CA THR A 134 -11.29 -1.30 -3.63
C THR A 134 -12.73 -1.82 -3.55
N SER A 135 -12.87 -3.01 -2.98
CA SER A 135 -14.17 -3.59 -2.60
C SER A 135 -14.65 -3.10 -1.23
N HIS A 136 -13.78 -2.43 -0.46
CA HIS A 136 -14.09 -1.92 0.87
C HIS A 136 -14.49 -0.45 0.81
N ARG A 137 -15.50 -0.07 1.59
CA ARG A 137 -15.97 1.30 1.65
C ARG A 137 -14.86 2.22 2.17
N ILE A 138 -14.57 3.28 1.41
CA ILE A 138 -13.68 4.35 1.84
C ILE A 138 -14.44 5.23 2.82
N GLN A 139 -13.98 5.30 4.06
CA GLN A 139 -14.60 6.11 5.11
C GLN A 139 -14.10 7.55 5.05
N GLN A 140 -12.80 7.72 4.87
CA GLN A 140 -12.12 9.00 4.89
C GLN A 140 -10.83 8.92 4.08
N VAL A 141 -10.43 10.07 3.52
CA VAL A 141 -9.11 10.26 2.92
C VAL A 141 -8.48 11.44 3.65
N SER A 142 -7.31 11.25 4.22
CA SER A 142 -6.61 12.24 5.04
C SER A 142 -5.13 12.33 4.69
N CYS A 143 -4.51 13.47 5.00
CA CYS A 143 -3.08 13.70 4.85
C CYS A 143 -2.34 13.26 6.12
N CYS A 144 -1.12 12.75 5.99
CA CYS A 144 -0.30 12.29 7.13
C CYS A 144 0.78 13.31 7.52
N VAL A 145 0.66 13.86 8.72
CA VAL A 145 1.47 15.00 9.19
C VAL A 145 2.97 14.71 9.22
N ASN A 146 3.36 13.48 9.58
CA ASN A 146 4.76 13.12 9.79
C ASN A 146 5.55 12.89 8.50
N ASP A 147 4.87 12.70 7.37
CA ASP A 147 5.51 12.31 6.10
C ASP A 147 5.76 13.51 5.16
N GLY A 148 5.64 14.73 5.67
CA GLY A 148 5.89 15.96 4.93
C GLY A 148 4.71 16.43 4.07
N GLY A 149 4.65 17.73 3.80
CA GLY A 149 3.64 18.35 2.92
C GLY A 149 2.24 18.55 3.51
N CYS A 150 1.90 17.88 4.61
CA CYS A 150 0.65 18.08 5.33
C CYS A 150 0.82 19.07 6.50
N SER A 151 -0.08 20.05 6.65
CA SER A 151 -0.12 20.90 7.85
C SER A 151 -1.39 20.60 8.66
N GLN A 152 -1.25 20.56 9.99
CA GLN A 152 -2.41 20.58 10.89
C GLN A 152 -3.04 21.96 10.81
N GLN A 153 -4.04 22.12 9.94
CA GLN A 153 -4.89 23.32 9.89
C GLN A 153 -6.10 23.15 10.81
#